data_AF-A0AB37HUY0-F1
#
_entry.id   AF-A0AB37HUY0-F1
#
_cell.length_a   1.000
_cell.length_b   1.000
_cell.length_c   1.000
_cell.angle_alpha   90.00
_cell.angle_beta   90.00
_cell.angle_gamma   90.00
#
_symmetry.space_group_name_H-M   'P 1'
#
loop_
_entity.id
_entity.type
_entity.pdbx_description
1 polymer ?
#
loop_
_entity_poly.entity_id
_entity_poly.type
_entity_poly.pdbx_seq_one_letter_code
_entity_poly.pdbx_strand_id
1 'polypeptide(L)'
;MPNRTRHMSHRPEVEKVTGARGRTLGWSGGPGGVVVVATTGMLVARLDGRWRGWGWDEVLRGGWREESSVLFWEAGGERLECVLDSPGELLSIFRERVLASTVMTVNHDLPRGAVQIIARRNLLDGDVTWLASASGGASLEDPGTAAFVVAETDRLRSEYGL
;
A
#
# COMPACT_ATOMS: atom_id res chain seq x y z
N MET A 1 -17.81 -26.70 -9.73
CA MET A 1 -17.53 -25.83 -10.90
C MET A 1 -16.01 -25.77 -11.07
N PRO A 2 -15.45 -25.94 -12.28
CA PRO A 2 -14.01 -26.01 -12.44
C PRO A 2 -13.40 -24.63 -12.19
N ASN A 3 -12.50 -24.54 -11.21
CA ASN A 3 -11.71 -23.36 -10.89
C ASN A 3 -10.73 -23.13 -12.04
N ARG A 4 -11.17 -22.38 -13.05
CA ARG A 4 -10.38 -22.03 -14.23
C ARG A 4 -9.28 -21.11 -13.73
N THR A 5 -8.10 -21.67 -13.46
CA THR A 5 -6.88 -20.93 -13.15
C THR A 5 -6.71 -19.88 -14.26
N ARG A 6 -7.10 -18.63 -13.98
CA ARG A 6 -6.96 -17.55 -14.96
C ARG A 6 -5.48 -17.39 -15.22
N HIS A 7 -5.01 -17.88 -16.37
CA HIS A 7 -3.63 -17.72 -16.79
C HIS A 7 -3.33 -16.22 -16.87
N MET A 8 -2.41 -15.74 -16.03
CA MET A 8 -2.05 -14.32 -16.00
C MET A 8 -1.09 -14.04 -17.16
N SER A 9 -1.63 -13.51 -18.25
CA SER A 9 -0.87 -13.14 -19.46
C SER A 9 0.22 -12.08 -19.22
N HIS A 10 0.23 -11.43 -18.05
CA HIS A 10 1.10 -10.30 -17.71
C HIS A 10 2.27 -10.65 -16.79
N ARG A 11 2.55 -11.95 -16.64
CA ARG A 11 3.64 -12.41 -15.77
C ARG A 11 4.99 -11.77 -16.10
N PRO A 12 5.44 -11.67 -17.38
CA PRO A 12 6.72 -11.06 -17.70
C PRO A 12 6.82 -9.59 -17.28
N GLU A 13 5.74 -8.82 -17.43
CA GLU A 13 5.70 -7.41 -17.04
C GLU A 13 5.71 -7.25 -15.52
N VAL A 14 4.99 -8.11 -14.80
CA VAL A 14 5.02 -8.14 -13.32
C VAL A 14 6.43 -8.49 -12.84
N GLU A 15 7.07 -9.52 -13.40
CA GLU A 15 8.44 -9.90 -13.05
C GLU A 15 9.44 -8.78 -13.36
N LYS A 16 9.24 -8.03 -14.45
CA LYS A 16 10.08 -6.85 -14.74
C LYS A 16 9.94 -5.76 -13.68
N VAL A 17 8.73 -5.50 -13.19
CA VAL A 17 8.49 -4.51 -12.12
C VAL A 17 9.07 -4.96 -10.79
N THR A 18 8.88 -6.23 -10.42
CA THR A 18 9.33 -6.74 -9.12
C THR A 18 10.79 -7.18 -9.09
N GLY A 19 11.51 -7.08 -10.22
CA GLY A 19 12.85 -7.66 -10.37
C GLY A 19 12.84 -9.19 -10.18
N ALA A 20 11.74 -9.84 -10.58
CA ALA A 20 11.44 -11.26 -10.39
C ALA A 20 11.44 -11.72 -8.92
N ARG A 21 11.26 -10.79 -7.97
CA ARG A 21 11.11 -11.11 -6.55
C ARG A 21 9.65 -11.26 -6.18
N GLY A 22 9.40 -12.23 -5.31
CA GLY A 22 8.06 -12.51 -4.77
C GLY A 22 7.14 -13.26 -5.74
N ARG A 23 6.20 -14.01 -5.16
CA ARG A 23 5.24 -14.84 -5.91
C ARG A 23 3.93 -14.08 -6.08
N THR A 24 3.28 -14.19 -7.25
CA THR A 24 1.90 -13.73 -7.43
C THR A 24 0.95 -14.50 -6.53
N LEU A 25 0.11 -13.77 -5.80
CA LEU A 25 -0.90 -14.31 -4.90
C LEU A 25 -2.30 -14.22 -5.50
N GLY A 26 -2.60 -13.13 -6.21
CA GLY A 26 -3.88 -12.92 -6.86
C GLY A 26 -3.84 -11.70 -7.79
N TRP A 27 -4.83 -11.59 -8.67
CA TRP A 27 -4.95 -10.47 -9.57
C TRP A 27 -6.40 -10.21 -9.97
N SER A 28 -6.68 -8.97 -10.37
CA SER A 28 -7.95 -8.56 -10.96
C SER A 28 -7.71 -7.65 -12.15
N GLY A 29 -8.59 -7.73 -13.14
CA GLY A 29 -8.65 -6.78 -14.24
C GLY A 29 -9.73 -5.71 -14.01
N GLY A 30 -9.68 -4.68 -14.83
CA GLY A 30 -10.71 -3.67 -14.96
C GLY A 30 -10.75 -3.06 -16.37
N PRO A 31 -11.63 -2.07 -16.58
CA PRO A 31 -11.78 -1.41 -17.87
C PRO A 31 -10.48 -0.77 -18.37
N GLY A 32 -10.38 -0.56 -19.69
CA GLY A 32 -9.23 0.14 -20.28
C GLY A 32 -7.89 -0.60 -20.16
N GLY A 33 -7.91 -1.90 -19.85
CA GLY A 33 -6.70 -2.70 -19.67
C GLY A 33 -6.04 -2.51 -18.30
N VAL A 34 -6.78 -2.01 -17.30
CA VAL A 34 -6.36 -2.02 -15.90
C VAL A 34 -6.11 -3.45 -15.45
N VAL A 35 -4.98 -3.65 -14.78
CA VAL A 35 -4.63 -4.92 -14.13
C VAL A 35 -3.99 -4.60 -12.79
N VAL A 36 -4.47 -5.24 -11.72
CA VAL A 36 -3.86 -5.15 -10.39
C VAL A 36 -3.46 -6.54 -9.95
N VAL A 37 -2.23 -6.68 -9.48
CA VAL A 37 -1.61 -7.93 -9.08
C VAL A 37 -1.06 -7.76 -7.67
N ALA A 38 -1.54 -8.59 -6.74
CA ALA A 38 -0.94 -8.69 -5.42
C ALA A 38 0.12 -9.80 -5.43
N THR A 39 1.32 -9.47 -4.98
CA THR A 39 2.42 -10.43 -4.82
C THR A 39 2.77 -10.59 -3.34
N THR A 40 3.69 -11.49 -3.02
CA THR A 40 4.18 -11.63 -1.64
C THR A 40 4.87 -10.38 -1.12
N GLY A 41 5.49 -9.56 -1.99
CA GLY A 41 6.29 -8.40 -1.59
C GLY A 41 5.74 -7.03 -2.01
N MET A 42 4.91 -6.98 -3.05
CA MET A 42 4.45 -5.73 -3.65
C MET A 42 3.00 -5.81 -4.16
N LEU A 43 2.36 -4.65 -4.19
CA LEU A 43 1.22 -4.37 -5.06
C LEU A 43 1.76 -3.90 -6.42
N VAL A 44 1.30 -4.49 -7.51
CA VAL A 44 1.67 -4.09 -8.87
C VAL A 44 0.40 -3.74 -9.63
N ALA A 45 0.40 -2.59 -10.33
CA ALA A 45 -0.73 -2.20 -11.14
C ALA A 45 -0.30 -1.70 -12.52
N ARG A 46 -1.12 -2.00 -13.53
CA ARG A 46 -1.11 -1.36 -14.82
C ARG A 46 -2.19 -0.29 -14.85
N LEU A 47 -1.78 0.96 -14.83
CA LEU A 47 -2.65 2.14 -14.91
C LEU A 47 -2.20 2.99 -16.10
N ASP A 48 -3.15 3.48 -16.91
CA ASP A 48 -2.88 4.27 -18.11
C ASP A 48 -1.83 3.62 -19.05
N GLY A 49 -1.91 2.29 -19.17
CA GLY A 49 -1.00 1.49 -19.96
C GLY A 49 0.40 1.26 -19.37
N ARG A 50 0.74 1.89 -18.23
CA ARG A 50 2.05 1.81 -17.57
C ARG A 50 2.00 0.90 -16.34
N TRP A 51 3.02 0.07 -16.20
CA TRP A 51 3.20 -0.78 -15.02
C TRP A 51 3.97 -0.05 -13.92
N ARG A 52 3.46 -0.10 -12.70
CA ARG A 52 4.08 0.44 -11.48
C ARG A 52 3.95 -0.58 -10.35
N GLY A 53 4.88 -0.55 -9.41
CA GLY A 53 4.89 -1.41 -8.23
C GLY A 53 5.14 -0.59 -6.97
N TRP A 54 4.55 -1.05 -5.86
CA TRP A 54 4.71 -0.48 -4.54
C TRP A 54 4.92 -1.62 -3.55
N GLY A 55 5.98 -1.56 -2.76
CA GLY A 55 6.17 -2.41 -1.59
C GLY A 55 4.98 -2.29 -0.65
N TRP A 56 4.62 -3.39 0.01
CA TRP A 56 3.53 -3.36 1.00
C TRP A 56 3.83 -2.44 2.19
N ASP A 57 5.11 -2.12 2.40
CA ASP A 57 5.61 -1.17 3.39
C ASP A 57 5.49 0.29 2.95
N GLU A 58 5.30 0.57 1.67
CA GLU A 58 5.10 1.92 1.12
C GLU A 58 3.61 2.33 1.13
N VAL A 59 2.70 1.37 1.26
CA VAL A 59 1.25 1.62 1.26
C VAL A 59 0.83 2.24 2.58
N LEU A 60 0.56 3.54 2.58
CA LEU A 60 0.08 4.27 3.76
C LEU A 60 -1.31 3.78 4.17
N ARG A 61 -2.25 3.81 3.23
CA ARG A 61 -3.63 3.33 3.41
C ARG A 61 -4.19 2.86 2.07
N GLY A 62 -5.26 2.08 2.14
CA GLY A 62 -6.02 1.69 0.97
C GLY A 62 -7.30 0.99 1.35
N GLY A 63 -8.18 0.80 0.36
CA GLY A 63 -9.48 0.21 0.59
C GLY A 63 -10.27 0.02 -0.68
N TRP A 64 -11.45 -0.54 -0.50
CA TRP A 64 -12.40 -0.82 -1.56
C TRP A 64 -13.65 0.04 -1.37
N ARG A 65 -14.12 0.67 -2.45
CA ARG A 65 -15.41 1.35 -2.53
C ARG A 65 -16.36 0.46 -3.31
N GLU A 66 -17.27 -0.20 -2.60
CA GLU A 66 -18.17 -1.20 -3.20
C GLU A 66 -19.12 -0.60 -4.24
N GLU A 67 -19.71 0.56 -3.93
CA GLU A 67 -20.69 1.24 -4.79
C GLU A 67 -20.13 1.60 -6.18
N SER A 68 -18.87 1.99 -6.25
CA SER A 68 -18.20 2.40 -7.49
C SER A 68 -17.25 1.34 -8.05
N SER A 69 -17.13 0.19 -7.37
CA SER A 69 -16.15 -0.85 -7.70
C SER A 69 -14.71 -0.33 -7.84
N VAL A 70 -14.30 0.55 -6.92
CA VAL A 70 -12.99 1.21 -6.94
C VAL A 70 -12.06 0.68 -5.84
N LEU A 71 -10.91 0.16 -6.24
CA LEU A 71 -9.77 -0.05 -5.36
C LEU A 71 -8.96 1.25 -5.32
N PHE A 72 -8.63 1.72 -4.12
CA PHE A 72 -7.74 2.87 -3.94
C PHE A 72 -6.63 2.56 -2.94
N TRP A 73 -5.48 3.19 -3.12
CA TRP A 73 -4.38 3.17 -2.16
C TRP A 73 -3.60 4.47 -2.22
N GLU A 74 -2.85 4.74 -1.16
CA GLU A 74 -1.96 5.89 -1.05
C GLU A 74 -0.55 5.38 -0.79
N ALA A 75 0.40 5.79 -1.60
CA ALA A 75 1.80 5.40 -1.50
C ALA A 75 2.69 6.48 -2.11
N GLY A 76 3.83 6.77 -1.49
CA GLY A 76 4.77 7.78 -1.98
C GLY A 76 4.18 9.20 -2.12
N GLY A 77 3.20 9.54 -1.28
CA GLY A 77 2.49 10.83 -1.35
C GLY A 77 1.45 10.94 -2.48
N GLU A 78 1.28 9.88 -3.29
CA GLU A 78 0.28 9.84 -4.35
C GLU A 78 -0.94 9.01 -3.90
N ARG A 79 -2.14 9.52 -4.18
CA ARG A 79 -3.38 8.74 -4.10
C ARG A 79 -3.68 8.12 -5.46
N LEU A 80 -3.74 6.80 -5.51
CA LEU A 80 -4.03 6.02 -6.70
C LEU A 80 -5.38 5.31 -6.54
N GLU A 81 -6.09 5.15 -7.66
CA GLU A 81 -7.33 4.39 -7.69
C GLU A 81 -7.60 3.80 -9.07
N CYS A 82 -8.35 2.70 -9.10
CA CYS A 82 -8.79 2.07 -10.34
C CYS A 82 -10.08 1.28 -10.15
N VAL A 83 -10.87 1.18 -11.22
CA VAL A 83 -12.08 0.34 -11.27
C VAL A 83 -11.68 -1.11 -11.54
N LEU A 84 -12.30 -2.06 -10.85
CA LEU A 84 -12.10 -3.49 -11.04
C LEU A 84 -13.41 -4.19 -11.39
N ASP A 85 -13.41 -5.05 -12.40
CA ASP A 85 -14.63 -5.74 -12.86
C ASP A 85 -15.10 -6.82 -11.89
N SER A 86 -14.14 -7.56 -11.32
CA SER A 86 -14.40 -8.63 -10.35
C SER A 86 -13.17 -8.79 -9.47
N PRO A 87 -13.12 -8.09 -8.32
CA PRO A 87 -11.90 -8.01 -7.53
C PRO A 87 -11.56 -9.34 -6.82
N GLY A 88 -12.53 -10.25 -6.66
CA GLY A 88 -12.30 -11.61 -6.12
C GLY A 88 -11.50 -11.62 -4.82
N GLU A 89 -10.52 -12.51 -4.73
CA GLU A 89 -9.60 -12.62 -3.57
C GLU A 89 -8.56 -11.49 -3.51
N LEU A 90 -8.46 -10.61 -4.51
CA LEU A 90 -7.47 -9.54 -4.51
C LEU A 90 -7.63 -8.61 -3.29
N LEU A 91 -8.87 -8.30 -2.89
CA LEU A 91 -9.14 -7.39 -1.77
C LEU A 91 -8.74 -7.99 -0.42
N SER A 92 -8.96 -9.30 -0.24
CA SER A 92 -8.54 -10.00 0.97
C SER A 92 -7.02 -10.07 1.04
N ILE A 93 -6.35 -10.40 -0.07
CA ILE A 93 -4.89 -10.42 -0.15
C ILE A 93 -4.32 -9.02 0.11
N PHE A 94 -4.87 -7.98 -0.52
CA PHE A 94 -4.44 -6.60 -0.29
C PHE A 94 -4.47 -6.25 1.19
N ARG A 95 -5.62 -6.50 1.85
CA ARG A 95 -5.78 -6.23 3.29
C ARG A 95 -4.80 -7.05 4.13
N GLU A 96 -4.68 -8.35 3.85
CA GLU A 96 -3.75 -9.24 4.55
C GLU A 96 -2.31 -8.77 4.45
N ARG A 97 -1.86 -8.39 3.25
CA ARG A 97 -0.46 -7.98 3.02
C ARG A 97 -0.14 -6.63 3.64
N VAL A 98 -1.07 -5.68 3.57
CA VAL A 98 -0.95 -4.39 4.28
C VAL A 98 -0.93 -4.62 5.79
N LEU A 99 -1.72 -5.53 6.35
CA LEU A 99 -1.66 -5.85 7.77
C LEU A 99 -0.35 -6.56 8.14
N ALA A 100 0.10 -7.51 7.32
CA ALA A 100 1.34 -8.25 7.54
C ALA A 100 2.59 -7.37 7.49
N SER A 101 2.57 -6.28 6.71
CA SER A 101 3.67 -5.32 6.69
C SER A 101 3.66 -4.39 7.91
N THR A 102 2.54 -4.17 8.59
CA THR A 102 2.48 -3.25 9.74
C THR A 102 3.23 -3.82 10.95
N VAL A 103 4.26 -3.09 11.40
CA VAL A 103 4.97 -3.37 12.66
C VAL A 103 4.30 -2.64 13.82
N MET A 104 4.00 -1.35 13.63
CA MET A 104 3.30 -0.55 14.61
C MET A 104 2.50 0.57 13.96
N THR A 105 1.47 1.02 14.66
CA THR A 105 0.73 2.24 14.34
C THR A 105 0.52 3.01 15.63
N VAL A 106 0.93 4.27 15.66
CA VAL A 106 0.76 5.19 16.78
C VAL A 106 -0.02 6.40 16.30
N ASN A 107 -1.02 6.83 17.07
CA ASN A 107 -1.80 8.03 16.79
C ASN A 107 -1.53 9.07 17.87
N HIS A 108 -1.41 10.32 17.44
CA HIS A 108 -1.21 11.48 18.32
C HIS A 108 -2.24 12.55 17.99
N ASP A 109 -2.99 12.96 19.01
CA ASP A 109 -3.86 14.13 18.92
C ASP A 109 -2.99 15.39 19.02
N LEU A 110 -3.21 16.32 18.09
CA LEU A 110 -2.57 17.62 18.04
C LEU A 110 -3.61 18.72 18.30
N PRO A 111 -3.20 19.95 18.65
CA PRO A 111 -4.14 21.05 18.83
C PRO A 111 -5.02 21.32 17.60
N ARG A 112 -4.55 20.95 16.41
CA ARG A 112 -5.30 21.04 15.15
C ARG A 112 -5.30 19.68 14.45
N GLY A 113 -6.14 18.76 14.90
CA GLY A 113 -6.32 17.46 14.26
C GLY A 113 -5.46 16.36 14.86
N ALA A 114 -5.04 15.40 14.05
CA ALA A 114 -4.27 14.26 14.53
C ALA A 114 -3.24 13.81 13.49
N VAL A 115 -2.15 13.21 13.97
CA VAL A 115 -1.15 12.54 13.15
C VAL A 115 -1.11 11.06 13.50
N GLN A 116 -0.97 10.23 12.48
CA GLN A 116 -0.69 8.81 12.61
C GLN A 116 0.72 8.53 12.08
N ILE A 117 1.54 7.85 12.87
CA ILE A 117 2.86 7.35 12.51
C ILE A 117 2.77 5.83 12.39
N ILE A 118 3.28 5.28 11.30
CA ILE A 118 3.23 3.84 10.99
C ILE A 118 4.64 3.36 10.68
N ALA A 119 5.09 2.31 11.36
CA ALA A 119 6.26 1.55 10.93
C ALA A 119 5.78 0.32 10.18
N ARG A 120 6.29 0.10 8.96
CA ARG A 120 6.02 -1.08 8.17
C ARG A 120 7.31 -1.78 7.77
N ARG A 121 7.32 -3.10 7.80
CA ARG A 121 8.40 -3.92 7.29
C ARG A 121 8.15 -4.32 5.85
N ASN A 122 9.18 -4.24 5.03
CA ASN A 122 9.20 -4.84 3.72
C ASN A 122 9.11 -6.37 3.86
N LEU A 123 8.20 -7.01 3.13
CA LEU A 123 7.93 -8.44 3.26
C LEU A 123 8.94 -9.34 2.54
N LEU A 124 9.96 -8.77 1.88
CA LEU A 124 11.00 -9.51 1.16
C LEU A 124 12.36 -9.48 1.88
N ASP A 125 12.81 -8.31 2.34
CA ASP A 125 14.12 -8.12 2.97
C ASP A 125 14.04 -7.76 4.47
N GLY A 126 12.87 -7.31 4.95
CA GLY A 126 12.64 -6.97 6.35
C GLY A 126 12.97 -5.53 6.73
N ASP A 127 13.41 -4.70 5.77
CA ASP A 127 13.70 -3.28 6.00
C ASP A 127 12.46 -2.54 6.49
N VAL A 128 12.65 -1.52 7.34
CA VAL A 128 11.54 -0.79 7.96
C VAL A 128 11.37 0.59 7.33
N THR A 129 10.18 0.80 6.77
CA THR A 129 9.71 2.08 6.24
C THR A 129 8.81 2.76 7.27
N TRP A 130 9.10 4.04 7.55
CA TRP A 130 8.29 4.88 8.43
C TRP A 130 7.43 5.83 7.60
N LEU A 131 6.13 5.82 7.88
CA LEU A 131 5.13 6.62 7.19
C LEU A 131 4.40 7.51 8.19
N ALA A 132 3.95 8.67 7.73
CA ALA A 132 3.09 9.55 8.52
C ALA A 132 1.88 10.00 7.70
N SER A 133 0.75 10.20 8.38
CA SER A 133 -0.43 10.83 7.80
C SER A 133 -1.03 11.83 8.78
N ALA A 134 -1.56 12.93 8.25
CA ALA A 134 -2.24 13.96 9.02
C ALA A 134 -3.75 13.96 8.69
N SER A 135 -4.56 14.28 9.69
CA SER A 135 -6.03 14.31 9.57
C SER A 135 -6.64 15.37 10.49
N GLY A 136 -7.94 15.65 10.35
CA GLY A 136 -8.65 16.55 11.28
C GLY A 136 -8.19 18.01 11.27
N GLY A 137 -7.56 18.46 10.18
CA GLY A 137 -7.01 19.82 10.06
C GLY A 137 -5.50 19.91 10.32
N ALA A 138 -4.85 18.81 10.73
CA ALA A 138 -3.39 18.74 10.75
C ALA A 138 -2.84 18.70 9.32
N SER A 139 -1.63 19.23 9.13
CA SER A 139 -0.94 19.20 7.84
C SER A 139 0.52 18.86 8.04
N LEU A 140 1.07 17.94 7.24
CA LEU A 140 2.50 17.66 7.23
C LEU A 140 3.34 18.78 6.57
N GLU A 141 2.69 19.74 5.90
CA GLU A 141 3.33 20.94 5.37
C GLU A 141 3.48 22.04 6.45
N ASP A 142 2.76 21.93 7.57
CA ASP A 142 2.95 22.82 8.72
C ASP A 142 4.27 22.48 9.43
N PRO A 143 5.19 23.44 9.61
CA PRO A 143 6.50 23.17 10.20
C PRO A 143 6.45 22.58 11.61
N GLY A 144 5.46 22.98 12.42
CA GLY A 144 5.30 22.47 13.79
C GLY A 144 4.88 21.00 13.79
N THR A 145 3.93 20.65 12.94
CA THR A 145 3.48 19.27 12.74
C THR A 145 4.59 18.39 12.17
N ALA A 146 5.31 18.87 11.15
CA ALA A 146 6.45 18.16 10.55
C ALA A 146 7.55 17.89 11.58
N ALA A 147 7.92 18.91 12.38
CA ALA A 147 8.93 18.76 13.43
C ALA A 147 8.50 17.75 14.51
N PHE A 148 7.22 17.74 14.89
CA PHE A 148 6.67 16.74 15.80
C PHE A 148 6.80 15.31 15.23
N VAL A 149 6.39 15.10 13.97
CA VAL A 149 6.48 13.78 13.32
C VAL A 149 7.92 13.27 13.30
N VAL A 150 8.88 14.12 12.95
CA VAL A 150 10.30 13.74 12.91
C VAL A 150 10.79 13.33 14.31
N ALA A 151 10.58 14.19 15.31
CA ALA A 151 11.03 13.92 16.69
C ALA A 151 10.40 12.65 17.26
N GLU A 152 9.11 12.43 17.01
CA GLU A 152 8.39 11.27 17.49
C GLU A 152 8.80 9.98 16.76
N THR A 153 9.06 10.07 15.46
CA THR A 153 9.60 8.94 14.68
C THR A 153 10.99 8.53 15.19
N ASP A 154 11.87 9.50 15.47
CA ASP A 154 13.21 9.22 16.03
C ASP A 154 13.13 8.59 17.42
N ARG A 155 12.20 9.07 18.26
CA ARG A 155 11.92 8.49 19.58
C ARG A 155 11.45 7.03 19.46
N LEU A 156 10.48 6.76 18.60
CA LEU A 156 9.94 5.41 18.38
C LEU A 156 11.02 4.49 17.79
N ARG A 157 11.82 4.97 16.84
CA ARG A 157 12.95 4.21 16.28
C ARG A 157 13.92 3.77 17.38
N SER A 158 14.29 4.67 18.28
CA SER A 158 15.19 4.36 19.40
C SER A 158 14.54 3.42 20.42
N GLU A 159 13.24 3.55 20.69
CA GLU A 159 12.52 2.73 21.67
C GLU A 159 12.41 1.27 21.23
N TYR A 160 12.15 1.04 19.94
CA TYR A 160 11.91 -0.29 19.38
C TYR A 160 13.14 -0.91 18.68
N GLY A 161 14.25 -0.17 18.57
CA GLY A 161 15.50 -0.65 17.94
C GLY A 161 15.38 -0.90 16.43
N LEU A 162 14.67 0.00 15.73
CA LEU A 162 14.36 -0.08 14.29
C LEU A 162 15.19 0.91 13.43
#